data_AF-A0A9E1EWE0-F1
#
_entry.id   AF-A0A9E1EWE0-F1
#
_cell.length_a   1.000
_cell.length_b   1.000
_cell.length_c   1.000
_cell.angle_alpha   90.00
_cell.angle_beta   90.00
_cell.angle_gamma   90.00
#
_symmetry.space_group_name_H-M   'P 1'
#
loop_
_entity.id
_entity.type
_entity.pdbx_description
1 polymer ?
#
loop_
_entity_poly.entity_id
_entity_poly.type
_entity_poly.pdbx_seq_one_letter_code
_entity_poly.pdbx_strand_id
1 'polypeptide(L)'
;MTKTERTIYALVGPVRYNTLSFSLAIDTAMELLFVRKIAMDDIRVTRDIYAPTAARLGKTTTAVSRQIVRLCNLCWDTMQDTGEVEQYIGKPIRDLRAPNEMIFYLAFFVHFDQPFYRVVQNVPALLF
;
A
#
# COMPACT_ATOMS: atom_id res chain seq x y z
N MET A 1 -4.64 -15.87 -7.03
CA MET A 1 -4.54 -14.41 -6.83
C MET A 1 -5.03 -14.08 -5.43
N THR A 2 -4.19 -13.45 -4.60
CA THR A 2 -4.57 -13.02 -3.23
C THR A 2 -5.58 -11.88 -3.28
N LYS A 3 -6.19 -11.53 -2.12
CA LYS A 3 -7.07 -10.35 -2.04
C LYS A 3 -6.33 -9.08 -2.48
N THR A 4 -5.11 -8.91 -1.99
CA THR A 4 -4.20 -7.81 -2.34
C THR A 4 -3.94 -7.72 -3.83
N GLU A 5 -3.59 -8.83 -4.49
CA GLU A 5 -3.34 -8.83 -5.93
C GLU A 5 -4.61 -8.48 -6.74
N ARG A 6 -5.79 -8.93 -6.29
CA ARG A 6 -7.07 -8.55 -6.91
C ARG A 6 -7.35 -7.05 -6.77
N THR A 7 -7.12 -6.48 -5.60
CA THR A 7 -7.30 -5.04 -5.37
C THR A 7 -6.36 -4.21 -6.25
N ILE A 8 -5.08 -4.59 -6.35
CA ILE A 8 -4.14 -3.93 -7.26
C ILE A 8 -4.61 -4.06 -8.70
N TYR A 9 -4.99 -5.26 -9.14
CA TYR A 9 -5.44 -5.50 -10.52
C TYR A 9 -6.72 -4.71 -10.85
N ALA A 10 -7.67 -4.62 -9.91
CA ALA A 10 -8.89 -3.83 -10.09
C ALA A 10 -8.59 -2.33 -10.24
N LEU A 11 -7.55 -1.84 -9.55
CA LEU A 11 -7.16 -0.45 -9.61
C LEU A 11 -6.37 -0.10 -10.88
N VAL A 12 -5.28 -0.81 -11.17
CA VAL A 12 -4.36 -0.43 -12.27
C VAL A 12 -4.58 -1.20 -13.57
N GLY A 13 -5.52 -2.14 -13.59
CA GLY A 13 -5.81 -2.99 -14.74
C GLY A 13 -4.65 -3.94 -15.12
N PRO A 14 -4.68 -4.52 -16.33
CA PRO A 14 -3.63 -5.40 -16.82
C PRO A 14 -2.34 -4.61 -17.08
N VAL A 15 -1.39 -4.72 -16.16
CA VAL A 15 -0.08 -4.07 -16.25
C VAL A 15 1.02 -5.06 -16.66
N ARG A 16 2.01 -4.59 -17.43
CA ARG A 16 3.23 -5.37 -17.73
C ARG A 16 4.21 -5.45 -16.54
N TYR A 17 3.95 -4.69 -15.48
CA TYR A 17 4.81 -4.63 -14.30
C TYR A 17 4.58 -5.83 -13.39
N ASN A 18 5.67 -6.32 -12.79
CA ASN A 18 5.59 -7.34 -11.76
C ASN A 18 5.03 -6.74 -10.46
N THR A 19 3.74 -7.02 -10.18
CA THR A 19 3.02 -6.54 -8.99
C THR A 19 3.38 -7.30 -7.71
N LEU A 20 4.06 -8.45 -7.80
CA LEU A 20 4.36 -9.29 -6.64
C LEU A 20 5.11 -8.55 -5.53
N SER A 21 6.09 -7.73 -5.90
CA SER A 21 6.84 -6.91 -4.93
C SER A 21 5.96 -5.93 -4.17
N PHE A 22 4.92 -5.42 -4.80
CA PHE A 22 3.99 -4.49 -4.17
C PHE A 22 2.93 -5.23 -3.35
N SER A 23 2.39 -6.33 -3.86
CA SER A 23 1.48 -7.20 -3.11
C SER A 23 2.11 -7.67 -1.80
N LEU A 24 3.36 -8.17 -1.85
CA LEU A 24 4.07 -8.59 -0.64
C LEU A 24 4.35 -7.43 0.33
N ALA A 25 4.60 -6.23 -0.18
CA ALA A 25 4.81 -5.05 0.65
C ALA A 25 3.52 -4.66 1.40
N ILE A 26 2.37 -4.72 0.73
CA ILE A 26 1.05 -4.48 1.36
C ILE A 26 0.72 -5.57 2.36
N ASP A 27 0.94 -6.84 2.03
CA ASP A 27 0.72 -7.96 2.95
C ASP A 27 1.60 -7.83 4.21
N THR A 28 2.86 -7.41 4.04
CA THR A 28 3.78 -7.13 5.15
C THR A 28 3.29 -5.96 6.00
N ALA A 29 2.81 -4.87 5.37
CA ALA A 29 2.23 -3.74 6.10
C ALA A 29 0.99 -4.15 6.90
N MET A 30 0.11 -4.98 6.32
CA MET A 30 -1.06 -5.52 7.02
C MET A 30 -0.66 -6.40 8.22
N GLU A 31 0.37 -7.23 8.08
CA GLU A 31 0.90 -8.03 9.18
C GLU A 31 1.42 -7.14 10.33
N LEU A 32 2.19 -6.10 10.00
CA LEU A 32 2.73 -5.16 10.98
C LEU A 32 1.62 -4.39 11.71
N LEU A 33 0.68 -3.81 10.95
CA LEU A 33 -0.40 -2.98 11.49
C LEU A 33 -1.44 -3.79 12.27
N PHE A 34 -1.95 -4.88 11.67
CA PHE A 34 -3.20 -5.49 12.14
C PHE A 34 -2.99 -6.78 12.92
N VAL A 35 -1.87 -7.48 12.71
CA VAL A 35 -1.52 -8.69 13.48
C VAL A 35 -0.58 -8.32 14.62
N ARG A 36 0.51 -7.64 14.31
CA ARG A 36 1.54 -7.27 15.30
C ARG A 36 1.21 -5.99 16.07
N LYS A 37 0.16 -5.27 15.66
CA LYS A 37 -0.33 -4.05 16.32
C LYS A 37 0.76 -2.97 16.48
N ILE A 38 1.62 -2.84 15.49
CA ILE A 38 2.63 -1.78 15.44
C ILE A 38 1.93 -0.53 14.89
N ALA A 39 2.06 0.58 15.61
CA ALA A 39 1.54 1.87 15.17
C ALA A 39 2.12 2.25 13.80
N MET A 40 1.31 2.86 12.93
CA MET A 40 1.74 3.21 11.58
C MET A 40 2.99 4.11 11.57
N ASP A 41 3.07 5.06 12.51
CA ASP A 41 4.20 5.99 12.63
C ASP A 41 5.52 5.32 13.07
N ASP A 42 5.43 4.14 13.69
CA ASP A 42 6.60 3.35 14.11
C ASP A 42 7.15 2.45 12.98
N ILE A 43 6.40 2.29 11.89
CA ILE A 43 6.80 1.44 10.76
C ILE A 43 7.78 2.20 9.85
N ARG A 44 9.03 1.74 9.82
CA ARG A 44 10.06 2.26 8.92
C ARG A 44 10.02 1.51 7.61
N VAL A 45 9.34 2.05 6.59
CA VAL A 45 9.12 1.40 5.28
C VAL A 45 10.37 0.71 4.71
N THR A 46 11.53 1.38 4.69
CA THR A 46 12.76 0.76 4.15
C THR A 46 13.21 -0.48 4.93
N ARG A 47 13.19 -0.41 6.27
CA ARG A 47 13.67 -1.47 7.15
C ARG A 47 12.65 -2.57 7.34
N ASP A 48 11.39 -2.20 7.56
CA ASP A 48 10.34 -3.09 8.04
C ASP A 48 9.50 -3.67 6.89
N ILE A 49 9.52 -3.06 5.70
CA ILE A 49 8.74 -3.51 4.53
C ILE A 49 9.67 -3.88 3.37
N TYR A 50 10.50 -2.94 2.90
CA TYR A 50 11.30 -3.17 1.69
C TYR A 50 12.37 -4.24 1.87
N ALA A 51 13.12 -4.22 2.98
CA ALA A 51 14.17 -5.20 3.23
C ALA A 51 13.62 -6.64 3.39
N PRO A 52 12.55 -6.90 4.17
CA PRO A 52 11.92 -8.22 4.22
C PRO A 52 11.34 -8.67 2.88
N THR A 53 10.69 -7.75 2.14
CA THR A 53 10.17 -8.04 0.80
C THR A 53 11.29 -8.43 -0.16
N ALA A 54 12.42 -7.72 -0.12
CA ALA A 54 13.59 -8.01 -0.94
C ALA A 54 14.22 -9.35 -0.61
N ALA A 55 14.36 -9.68 0.68
CA ALA A 55 14.85 -10.98 1.13
C ALA A 55 13.96 -12.12 0.63
N ARG A 56 12.62 -11.99 0.76
CA ARG A 56 11.66 -12.99 0.25
C ARG A 56 11.73 -13.20 -1.26
N LEU A 57 12.08 -12.15 -2.01
CA LEU A 57 12.17 -12.19 -3.48
C LEU A 57 13.59 -12.52 -4.00
N GLY A 58 14.58 -12.71 -3.13
CA GLY A 58 15.97 -12.88 -3.55
C GLY A 58 16.54 -11.68 -4.32
N LYS A 59 16.10 -10.47 -3.99
CA LYS A 59 16.48 -9.21 -4.65
C LYS A 59 17.17 -8.26 -3.68
N THR A 60 17.78 -7.20 -4.21
CA THR A 60 18.28 -6.09 -3.39
C THR A 60 17.15 -5.17 -2.93
N THR A 61 17.27 -4.61 -1.73
CA THR A 61 16.30 -3.64 -1.19
C THR A 61 16.11 -2.44 -2.11
N THR A 62 17.19 -1.96 -2.75
CA THR A 62 17.14 -0.86 -3.72
C THR A 62 16.30 -1.20 -4.95
N ALA A 63 16.45 -2.41 -5.50
CA ALA A 63 15.68 -2.84 -6.67
C ALA A 63 14.19 -2.98 -6.34
N VAL A 64 13.86 -3.56 -5.18
CA VAL A 64 12.48 -3.72 -4.71
C VAL A 64 11.83 -2.39 -4.38
N SER A 65 12.53 -1.49 -3.67
CA SER A 65 12.04 -0.14 -3.39
C SER A 65 11.65 0.60 -4.68
N ARG A 66 12.52 0.57 -5.71
CA ARG A 66 12.21 1.18 -7.03
C ARG A 66 11.03 0.52 -7.74
N GLN A 67 10.84 -0.80 -7.59
CA GLN A 67 9.69 -1.50 -8.16
C GLN A 67 8.39 -1.07 -7.48
N ILE A 68 8.39 -1.03 -6.14
CA ILE A 68 7.23 -0.62 -5.34
C ILE A 68 6.88 0.84 -5.59
N VAL A 69 7.84 1.76 -5.55
CA VAL A 69 7.58 3.19 -5.78
C VAL A 69 6.95 3.44 -7.14
N ARG A 70 7.41 2.76 -8.19
CA ARG A 70 6.79 2.86 -9.53
C ARG A 70 5.32 2.40 -9.53
N LEU A 71 5.02 1.31 -8.83
CA LEU A 71 3.64 0.83 -8.71
C LEU A 71 2.77 1.74 -7.84
N CYS A 72 3.34 2.34 -6.80
CA CYS A 72 2.64 3.35 -5.99
C CYS A 72 2.26 4.57 -6.82
N ASN A 73 3.19 5.08 -7.63
CA ASN A 73 2.92 6.19 -8.56
C ASN A 73 1.87 5.79 -9.59
N LEU A 74 1.97 4.60 -10.17
CA LEU A 74 0.97 4.12 -11.12
C LEU A 74 -0.44 4.04 -10.50
N CYS A 75 -0.55 3.55 -9.26
CA CYS A 75 -1.81 3.52 -8.53
C CYS A 75 -2.36 4.94 -8.35
N TRP A 76 -1.50 5.88 -7.94
CA TRP A 76 -1.87 7.27 -7.74
C TRP A 76 -2.34 7.95 -9.03
N ASP A 77 -1.57 7.81 -10.11
CA ASP A 77 -1.90 8.36 -11.42
C ASP A 77 -3.23 7.79 -11.93
N THR A 78 -3.43 6.48 -11.77
CA THR A 78 -4.68 5.82 -12.20
C THR A 78 -5.87 6.32 -11.39
N MET A 79 -5.75 6.46 -10.05
CA MET A 79 -6.84 7.01 -9.22
C MET A 79 -7.20 8.44 -9.62
N GLN A 80 -6.21 9.26 -10.02
CA GLN A 80 -6.46 10.62 -10.48
C GLN A 80 -7.18 10.62 -11.84
N ASP A 81 -6.69 9.81 -12.79
CA ASP A 81 -7.25 9.71 -14.14
C ASP A 81 -8.69 9.17 -14.13
N THR A 82 -9.02 8.24 -13.22
CA THR A 82 -10.38 7.67 -13.09
C THR A 82 -11.29 8.46 -12.15
N GLY A 83 -10.75 9.41 -11.38
CA GLY A 83 -11.50 10.15 -10.36
C GLY A 83 -11.86 9.32 -9.12
N GLU A 84 -11.18 8.20 -8.87
CA GLU A 84 -11.48 7.24 -7.79
C GLU A 84 -10.68 7.48 -6.50
N VAL A 85 -9.98 8.62 -6.38
CA VAL A 85 -9.17 8.97 -5.19
C VAL A 85 -9.98 8.81 -3.90
N GLU A 86 -11.21 9.34 -3.84
CA GLU A 86 -12.04 9.26 -2.64
C GLU A 86 -12.52 7.83 -2.34
N GLN A 87 -12.74 7.01 -3.37
CA GLN A 87 -13.16 5.61 -3.22
C GLN A 87 -12.08 4.78 -2.51
N TYR A 88 -10.81 4.95 -2.88
CA TYR A 88 -9.71 4.17 -2.33
C TYR A 88 -9.06 4.78 -1.08
N ILE A 89 -9.00 6.10 -0.98
CA ILE A 89 -8.30 6.80 0.11
C ILE A 89 -9.28 7.32 1.18
N GLY A 90 -10.51 7.67 0.78
CA GLY A 90 -11.57 8.12 1.69
C GLY A 90 -11.62 9.63 1.88
N LYS A 91 -10.78 10.37 1.16
CA LYS A 91 -10.80 11.83 1.02
C LYS A 91 -10.31 12.23 -0.37
N PRO A 92 -10.79 13.35 -0.93
CA PRO A 92 -10.30 13.89 -2.21
C PRO A 92 -8.96 14.64 -1.99
N ILE A 93 -7.93 13.91 -1.58
CA ILE A 93 -6.58 14.49 -1.46
C ILE A 93 -6.03 14.84 -2.84
N ARG A 94 -5.27 15.93 -2.93
CA ARG A 94 -4.70 16.40 -4.19
C ARG A 94 -3.30 15.87 -4.47
N ASP A 95 -2.57 15.51 -3.41
CA ASP A 95 -1.19 15.06 -3.48
C ASP A 95 -0.89 14.02 -2.40
N LEU A 96 -0.01 13.08 -2.73
CA LEU A 96 0.61 12.18 -1.75
C LEU A 96 1.81 12.86 -1.10
N ARG A 97 1.99 12.68 0.22
CA ARG A 97 3.21 13.18 0.89
C ARG A 97 4.44 12.39 0.45
N ALA A 98 4.28 11.10 0.20
CA ALA A 98 5.29 10.24 -0.39
C ALA A 98 4.63 9.05 -1.10
N PRO A 99 5.22 8.51 -2.18
CA PRO A 99 4.63 7.38 -2.92
C PRO A 99 4.34 6.17 -2.04
N ASN A 100 5.20 5.89 -1.06
CA ASN A 100 5.05 4.73 -0.17
C ASN A 100 3.85 4.82 0.78
N GLU A 101 3.20 5.97 0.95
CA GLU A 101 1.93 6.05 1.68
C GLU A 101 0.86 5.13 1.06
N MET A 102 0.93 4.92 -0.26
CA MET A 102 0.02 4.03 -0.99
C MET A 102 0.03 2.60 -0.43
N ILE A 103 1.16 2.12 0.10
CA ILE A 103 1.25 0.81 0.75
C ILE A 103 0.26 0.72 1.91
N PHE A 104 0.19 1.77 2.73
CA PHE A 104 -0.67 1.81 3.89
C PHE A 104 -2.13 2.05 3.50
N TYR A 105 -2.41 2.96 2.56
CA TYR A 105 -3.79 3.17 2.08
C TYR A 105 -4.41 1.88 1.55
N LEU A 106 -3.65 1.14 0.73
CA LEU A 106 -4.12 -0.13 0.22
C LEU A 106 -4.14 -1.23 1.29
N ALA A 107 -3.23 -1.23 2.26
CA ALA A 107 -3.29 -2.18 3.39
C ALA A 107 -4.60 -2.05 4.18
N PHE A 108 -5.03 -0.82 4.47
CA PHE A 108 -6.32 -0.56 5.11
C PHE A 108 -7.50 -0.98 4.22
N PHE A 109 -7.47 -0.60 2.94
CA PHE A 109 -8.53 -0.94 2.00
C PHE A 109 -8.68 -2.46 1.85
N VAL A 110 -7.57 -3.19 1.70
CA VAL A 110 -7.58 -4.66 1.60
C VAL A 110 -8.04 -5.32 2.90
N HIS A 111 -7.63 -4.80 4.07
CA HIS A 111 -7.98 -5.42 5.35
C HIS A 111 -9.45 -5.18 5.74
N PHE A 112 -9.94 -3.94 5.61
CA PHE A 112 -11.25 -3.53 6.11
C PHE A 112 -12.34 -3.43 5.03
N ASP A 113 -11.99 -3.58 3.75
CA ASP A 113 -12.87 -3.24 2.62
C ASP A 113 -13.41 -1.79 2.72
N GLN A 114 -12.61 -0.92 3.34
CA GLN A 114 -12.94 0.49 3.56
C GLN A 114 -11.69 1.37 3.37
N PRO A 115 -11.86 2.58 2.81
CA PRO A 115 -10.74 3.49 2.60
C PRO A 115 -10.13 4.01 3.90
N PHE A 116 -8.82 4.27 3.86
CA PHE A 116 -8.00 4.65 5.01
C PHE A 116 -8.63 5.72 5.92
N TYR A 117 -9.03 6.87 5.36
CA TYR A 117 -9.55 7.96 6.18
C TYR A 117 -10.89 7.64 6.86
N ARG A 118 -11.70 6.73 6.29
CA ARG A 118 -12.94 6.27 6.94
C ARG A 118 -12.62 5.35 8.12
N VAL A 119 -11.65 4.45 7.96
CA VAL A 119 -11.26 3.53 9.04
C VAL A 119 -10.65 4.30 10.21
N VAL A 120 -9.71 5.20 9.93
CA VAL A 120 -8.99 5.98 10.95
C VAL A 120 -9.93 6.91 11.73
N GLN A 121 -10.97 7.45 11.09
CA GLN A 121 -12.01 8.23 11.79
C GLN A 121 -12.74 7.40 12.85
N ASN A 122 -12.95 6.12 12.59
CA ASN A 122 -13.67 5.21 13.50
C ASN A 122 -12.74 4.54 14.52
N VAL A 123 -11.45 4.39 14.21
CA VAL A 123 -10.46 3.72 15.06
C VAL A 123 -9.12 4.49 15.08
N PRO A 124 -9.03 5.58 15.86
CA PRO A 124 -7.82 6.41 15.90
C PRO A 124 -6.56 5.71 16.44
N ALA A 125 -6.72 4.69 17.29
CA ALA A 125 -5.64 3.90 17.88
C ALA A 125 -4.81 3.07 16.88
N LEU A 126 -5.15 3.10 15.57
CA LEU A 126 -4.33 2.48 14.53
C LEU A 126 -3.18 3.40 14.06
N LEU A 127 -3.22 4.69 14.41
CA LEU A 127 -2.17 5.64 14.06
C LEU A 127 -1.07 5.75 15.13
N PHE A 128 -1.41 5.53 16.41
CA PHE A 128 -0.56 5.80 17.58
C PHE A 128 -0.60 4.64 18.59
#